data_AF-A0A957FIL4-F1
#
_entry.id   AF-A0A957FIL4-F1
#
_cell.length_a   1.000
_cell.length_b   1.000
_cell.length_c   1.000
_cell.angle_alpha   90.00
_cell.angle_beta   90.00
_cell.angle_gamma   90.00
#
_symmetry.space_group_name_H-M   'P 1'
#
loop_
_entity.id
_entity.type
_entity.pdbx_description
1 polymer ?
#
loop_
_entity_poly.entity_id
_entity_poly.type
_entity_poly.pdbx_seq_one_letter_code
_entity_poly.pdbx_strand_id
1 'polypeptide(L)'
;NVRGASPQAISSRMVDQPHIRGLQGPTISPVVPHHEAPDSNGQNWYAINIIVQKPNLADAIRELRAIGGSGVIVTEVKYIFEEEPVRYKKMLEAMSN
;
A
#
# COMPACT_ATOMS: atom_id res chain seq x y z
N ASN A 1 3.52 -8.03 5.71
CA ASN A 1 4.24 -7.59 6.94
C ASN A 1 5.66 -7.22 6.61
N VAL A 2 6.21 -6.20 7.28
CA VAL A 2 7.58 -5.74 7.09
C VAL A 2 8.14 -5.33 8.45
N ARG A 3 9.45 -5.46 8.64
CA ARG A 3 10.14 -4.90 9.80
C ARG A 3 10.63 -3.49 9.50
N GLY A 4 10.60 -2.61 10.51
CA GLY A 4 11.15 -1.28 10.38
C GLY A 4 11.24 -0.55 11.72
N ALA A 5 11.95 0.57 11.73
CA ALA A 5 12.03 1.46 12.88
C ALA A 5 10.75 2.32 13.04
N SER A 6 10.11 2.68 11.93
CA SER A 6 8.89 3.49 11.90
C SER A 6 8.13 3.32 10.58
N PRO A 7 6.85 3.73 10.51
CA PRO A 7 6.11 3.83 9.25
C PRO A 7 6.83 4.68 8.19
N GLN A 8 7.44 5.79 8.58
CA GLN A 8 8.15 6.69 7.68
C GLN A 8 9.40 6.02 7.09
N ALA A 9 10.17 5.29 7.90
CA ALA A 9 11.34 4.55 7.42
C ALA A 9 10.96 3.42 6.44
N ILE A 10 9.78 2.82 6.60
CA ILE A 10 9.23 1.86 5.64
C ILE A 10 8.80 2.59 4.36
N SER A 11 8.04 3.67 4.48
CA SER A 11 7.57 4.46 3.33
C SER A 11 8.73 4.96 2.47
N SER A 12 9.82 5.44 3.07
CA SER A 12 11.01 5.88 2.33
C SER A 12 11.64 4.76 1.49
N ARG A 13 11.63 3.50 1.96
CA ARG A 13 12.12 2.36 1.17
C ARG A 13 11.18 1.99 0.00
N MET A 14 9.91 2.41 0.07
CA MET A 14 8.91 2.18 -0.97
C MET A 14 8.92 3.25 -2.06
N VAL A 15 9.44 4.45 -1.78
CA VAL A 15 9.47 5.57 -2.73
C VAL A 15 10.21 5.21 -4.03
N ASP A 16 11.31 4.48 -3.92
CA ASP A 16 12.14 4.07 -5.06
C ASP A 16 11.54 2.90 -5.86
N GLN A 17 10.46 2.30 -5.37
CA GLN A 17 9.83 1.13 -5.98
C GLN A 17 8.60 1.58 -6.80
N PRO A 18 8.57 1.36 -8.12
CA PRO A 18 7.54 1.92 -8.99
C PRO A 18 6.14 1.31 -8.77
N HIS A 19 6.03 0.06 -8.32
CA HIS A 19 4.75 -0.66 -8.30
C HIS A 19 4.09 -0.72 -6.92
N ILE A 20 4.79 -0.35 -5.85
CA ILE A 20 4.28 -0.46 -4.47
C ILE A 20 3.99 0.90 -3.81
N ARG A 21 3.91 1.99 -4.57
CA ARG A 21 3.60 3.32 -4.03
C ARG A 21 2.17 3.45 -3.50
N GLY A 22 1.24 2.61 -3.98
CA GLY A 22 -0.19 2.75 -3.70
C GLY A 22 -0.82 3.93 -4.45
N LEU A 23 -2.09 4.23 -4.16
CA LEU A 23 -2.83 5.32 -4.81
C LEU A 23 -2.37 6.70 -4.32
N GLN A 24 -2.28 6.87 -3.00
CA GLN A 24 -1.81 8.10 -2.34
C GLN A 24 -0.57 7.86 -1.47
N GLY A 25 -0.14 6.60 -1.37
CA GLY A 25 0.80 6.11 -0.38
C GLY A 25 0.33 4.80 0.26
N PRO A 26 1.22 4.11 0.98
CA PRO A 26 0.84 2.94 1.77
C PRO A 26 0.14 3.33 3.08
N THR A 27 -0.91 2.59 3.44
CA THR A 27 -1.34 2.53 4.83
C THR A 27 -0.37 1.61 5.57
N ILE A 28 0.22 2.11 6.65
CA ILE A 28 1.19 1.36 7.46
C ILE A 28 0.72 1.34 8.92
N SER A 29 0.49 0.15 9.47
CA SER A 29 -0.02 -0.04 10.83
C SER A 29 0.89 -0.96 11.64
N PRO A 30 1.14 -0.66 12.93
CA PRO A 30 1.95 -1.52 13.78
C PRO A 30 1.29 -2.88 13.99
N VAL A 31 2.08 -3.94 13.98
CA VAL A 31 1.66 -5.28 14.38
C VAL A 31 2.14 -5.50 15.80
N VAL A 32 1.22 -5.74 16.73
CA VAL A 32 1.54 -6.00 18.13
C VAL A 32 1.83 -7.50 18.30
N PRO A 33 3.07 -7.91 18.57
CA PRO A 33 3.39 -9.31 18.81
C PRO A 33 2.83 -9.77 20.16
N HIS A 34 2.44 -11.04 20.25
CA HIS A 34 1.98 -11.65 21.50
C HIS A 34 3.10 -11.84 22.55
N HIS A 35 4.37 -11.69 22.15
CA HIS A 35 5.53 -11.74 23.04
C HIS A 35 6.29 -10.42 22.95
N GLU A 36 6.58 -9.79 24.10
CA GLU A 36 6.98 -8.38 24.25
C GLU A 36 8.38 -7.98 23.77
N ALA A 37 9.09 -8.80 23.01
CA ALA A 37 10.38 -8.39 22.50
C ALA A 37 10.24 -7.77 21.10
N PRO A 38 10.77 -6.55 20.86
CA PRO A 38 11.30 -6.21 19.54
C PRO A 38 12.15 -7.38 19.05
N ASP A 39 12.27 -7.57 17.73
CA ASP A 39 13.16 -8.62 17.27
C ASP A 39 14.60 -8.40 17.79
N SER A 40 15.49 -9.38 17.60
CA SER A 40 16.87 -9.30 18.08
C SER A 40 17.64 -8.03 17.63
N ASN A 41 17.10 -7.27 16.67
CA ASN A 41 17.66 -6.03 16.14
C ASN A 41 16.87 -4.77 16.56
N GLY A 42 15.94 -4.87 17.51
CA GLY A 42 15.14 -3.73 17.99
C GLY A 42 14.08 -3.26 17.00
N GLN A 43 13.73 -4.06 15.98
CA GLN A 43 12.76 -3.66 14.96
C GLN A 43 11.34 -4.07 15.32
N ASN A 44 10.39 -3.19 14.96
CA ASN A 44 8.96 -3.45 15.08
C ASN A 44 8.39 -4.01 13.78
N TRP A 45 7.33 -4.78 13.90
CA TRP A 45 6.57 -5.28 12.76
C TRP A 45 5.46 -4.31 12.35
N TYR A 46 5.25 -4.19 11.04
CA TYR A 46 4.20 -3.38 10.45
C TYR A 46 3.48 -4.15 9.34
N ALA A 47 2.17 -3.93 9.24
CA ALA A 47 1.37 -4.31 8.10
C ALA A 47 1.35 -3.16 7.09
N ILE A 48 1.49 -3.48 5.81
CA ILE A 48 1.34 -2.55 4.69
C ILE A 48 0.05 -2.91 3.97
N ASN A 49 -0.78 -1.90 3.67
CA ASN A 49 -1.91 -2.03 2.77
C ASN A 49 -1.77 -1.02 1.62
N ILE A 50 -1.77 -1.52 0.39
CA ILE A 50 -1.60 -0.77 -0.86
C ILE A 50 -2.48 -1.37 -1.95
N ILE A 51 -2.93 -0.54 -2.88
CA ILE A 51 -3.53 -0.98 -4.13
C ILE A 51 -2.43 -1.09 -5.19
N VAL A 52 -2.40 -2.21 -5.90
CA VAL A 52 -1.47 -2.49 -6.99
C VAL A 52 -2.24 -2.84 -8.26
N GLN A 53 -1.71 -2.45 -9.42
CA GLN A 53 -2.31 -2.82 -10.69
C GLN A 53 -2.10 -4.31 -10.96
N LYS A 54 -3.16 -5.03 -11.34
CA LYS A 54 -3.12 -6.49 -11.61
C LYS A 54 -1.99 -6.92 -12.58
N PRO A 55 -1.69 -6.20 -13.68
CA PRO A 55 -0.58 -6.56 -14.56
C PRO A 55 0.79 -6.55 -13.88
N ASN A 56 0.96 -5.71 -12.86
CA ASN A 56 2.25 -5.48 -12.18
C ASN A 56 2.36 -6.30 -10.89
N LEU A 57 1.44 -7.24 -10.62
CA LEU A 57 1.37 -7.96 -9.35
C LEU A 57 2.66 -8.72 -9.05
N ALA A 58 3.25 -9.37 -10.06
CA ALA A 58 4.50 -10.12 -9.90
C ALA A 58 5.68 -9.20 -9.54
N ASP A 59 5.78 -8.04 -10.19
CA ASP A 59 6.80 -7.03 -9.89
C ASP A 59 6.59 -6.44 -8.49
N ALA A 60 5.37 -6.04 -8.15
CA ALA A 60 5.03 -5.52 -6.83
C ALA A 60 5.38 -6.50 -5.69
N ILE A 61 5.15 -7.80 -5.88
CA ILE A 61 5.55 -8.83 -4.90
C ILE A 61 7.08 -8.90 -4.77
N ARG A 62 7.82 -8.79 -5.88
CA ARG A 62 9.30 -8.76 -5.86
C ARG A 62 9.82 -7.52 -5.12
N GLU A 63 9.23 -6.35 -5.37
CA GLU A 63 9.57 -5.10 -4.69
C GLU A 63 9.26 -5.15 -3.19
N LEU A 64 8.10 -5.67 -2.81
CA LEU A 64 7.74 -5.88 -1.40
C LEU A 64 8.77 -6.77 -0.70
N ARG A 65 9.23 -7.85 -1.34
CA ARG A 65 10.26 -8.72 -0.77
C ARG A 65 11.61 -8.01 -0.66
N ALA A 66 11.97 -7.18 -1.64
CA ALA A 66 13.22 -6.41 -1.63
C ALA A 66 13.31 -5.45 -0.43
N ILE A 67 12.19 -4.92 0.04
CA ILE A 67 12.14 -4.07 1.25
C ILE A 67 11.98 -4.84 2.57
N GLY A 68 12.09 -6.18 2.54
CA GLY A 68 11.93 -7.04 3.72
C GLY A 68 10.48 -7.43 4.02
N GLY A 69 9.58 -7.30 3.05
CA GLY A 69 8.20 -7.71 3.14
C GLY A 69 8.03 -9.24 3.08
N SER A 70 7.17 -9.77 3.94
CA SER A 70 6.80 -11.18 4.02
C SER A 70 5.30 -11.35 4.31
N GLY A 71 4.77 -12.55 4.05
CA GLY A 71 3.35 -12.86 4.28
C GLY A 71 2.42 -11.94 3.48
N VAL A 72 2.64 -11.84 2.17
CA VAL A 72 1.83 -11.00 1.29
C VAL A 72 0.48 -11.66 1.03
N ILE A 73 -0.60 -10.98 1.40
CA ILE A 73 -1.97 -11.37 1.10
C ILE A 73 -2.46 -10.48 -0.03
N VAL A 74 -3.16 -11.07 -1.00
CA VAL A 74 -3.71 -10.36 -2.17
C VAL A 74 -5.21 -10.60 -2.22
N THR A 75 -5.98 -9.53 -2.32
CA THR A 75 -7.44 -9.58 -2.48
C THR A 75 -7.83 -8.75 -3.70
N GLU A 76 -8.74 -9.28 -4.53
CA GLU A 76 -9.31 -8.51 -5.63
C GLU A 76 -10.37 -7.55 -5.09
N VAL A 77 -10.38 -6.31 -5.59
CA VAL A 77 -11.41 -5.31 -5.28
C VAL A 77 -12.38 -5.20 -6.44
N LYS A 78 -13.68 -5.11 -6.12
CA LYS A 78 -14.74 -5.01 -7.14
C LYS A 78 -14.89 -3.60 -7.69
N TYR A 79 -14.70 -2.59 -6.84
CA TYR A 79 -14.82 -1.18 -7.19
C TYR A 79 -13.79 -0.37 -6.42
N ILE A 80 -13.29 0.69 -7.07
CA ILE A 80 -12.56 1.78 -6.43
C ILE A 80 -13.29 3.06 -6.83
N PHE A 81 -13.81 3.78 -5.84
CA PHE A 81 -14.44 5.07 -6.05
C PHE A 81 -13.42 6.14 -5.70
N GLU A 82 -13.05 6.93 -6.71
CA GLU A 82 -12.14 8.07 -6.57
C GLU A 82 -12.97 9.38 -6.61
N GLU A 83 -12.29 10.52 -6.75
CA GLU A 83 -12.95 11.81 -6.95
C GLU A 83 -14.02 11.78 -8.06
N GLU A 84 -14.97 12.70 -7.93
CA GLU A 84 -16.12 12.80 -8.82
C GLU A 84 -15.69 12.83 -10.30
N PRO A 85 -16.17 11.88 -11.12
CA PRO A 85 -15.72 11.78 -12.50
C PRO A 85 -16.04 13.04 -13.29
N VAL A 86 -15.06 13.57 -14.02
CA VAL A 86 -15.24 14.70 -14.96
C VAL A 86 -16.42 14.46 -15.91
N ARG A 87 -16.64 13.20 -16.30
CA ARG A 87 -17.77 12.81 -17.18
C ARG A 87 -19.13 13.07 -16.55
N TYR A 88 -19.28 12.89 -15.24
CA TYR A 88 -20.53 13.15 -14.55
C TYR A 88 -20.81 14.66 -14.48
N LYS A 89 -19.79 15.48 -14.17
CA LYS A 89 -19.90 16.96 -14.21
C LYS A 89 -20.32 17.47 -15.60
N LYS A 90 -19.67 16.96 -16.65
CA LYS A 90 -20.02 17.29 -18.05
C LYS A 90 -21.45 16.91 -18.42
N MET A 91 -21.95 15.78 -17.90
CA MET A 91 -23.34 15.37 -18.13
C MET A 91 -24.32 16.35 -17.48
N LEU A 92 -24.10 16.76 -16.23
CA LEU A 92 -24.96 17.73 -15.55
C LEU A 92 -24.98 19.10 -16.24
N GLU A 93 -23.82 19.57 -16.70
CA GLU A 93 -23.71 20.81 -17.48
C GLU A 93 -24.53 20.74 -18.77
N ALA A 94 -24.48 19.61 -19.49
CA ALA A 94 -25.23 19.41 -20.72
C ALA A 94 -26.75 19.30 -20.52
N MET A 95 -27.20 18.90 -19.32
CA MET A 95 -28.63 18.78 -18.98
C MET A 95 -29.24 20.08 -18.44
N SER A 96 -28.41 21.09 -18.16
CA SER A 96 -28.83 22.37 -17.57
C SER A 96 -29.08 23.47 -18.62
N ASN A 97 -28.94 23.14 -19.91
CA ASN A 97 -29.28 23.96 -21.09
C ASN A 97 -30.51 23.40 -21.80
#